data_AF-A0A7Y2HS47-F1
#
_entry.id   AF-A0A7Y2HS47-F1
#
_cell.length_a   1.000
_cell.length_b   1.000
_cell.length_c   1.000
_cell.angle_alpha   90.00
_cell.angle_beta   90.00
_cell.angle_gamma   90.00
#
_symmetry.space_group_name_H-M   'P 1'
#
loop_
_entity.id
_entity.type
_entity.pdbx_description
1 polymer ?
#
loop_
_entity_poly.entity_id
_entity_poly.type
_entity_poly.pdbx_seq_one_letter_code
_entity_poly.pdbx_strand_id
1 'polypeptide(L)' 'THTPSPMKFLNEILGRPKSERPFLLLVVGYPADDARVPDIQRKSLDEFTSFIDD' A
#
# COMPACT_ATOMS: atom_id res chain seq x y z
N THR A 1 -13.89 0.00 -4.60
CA THR A 1 -13.83 1.45 -4.85
C THR A 1 -12.39 1.85 -4.97
N HIS A 2 -11.95 2.20 -6.18
CA HIS A 2 -10.62 2.77 -6.41
C HIS A 2 -10.53 4.06 -5.57
N THR A 3 -9.46 4.21 -4.80
CA THR A 3 -9.33 5.34 -3.87
C THR A 3 -9.58 6.65 -4.59
N PRO A 4 -10.58 7.46 -4.18
CA PRO A 4 -10.91 8.68 -4.90
C PRO A 4 -9.74 9.66 -4.77
N SER A 5 -9.14 9.99 -5.91
CA SER A 5 -8.23 11.11 -5.98
C SER A 5 -9.06 12.38 -6.18
N PRO A 6 -8.86 13.43 -5.36
CA PRO A 6 -7.80 13.59 -4.35
C PRO A 6 -8.26 13.35 -2.90
N MET A 7 -7.44 12.67 -2.08
CA MET A 7 -7.68 12.39 -0.64
C MET A 7 -7.57 13.64 0.27
N LYS A 8 -8.01 14.82 -0.20
CA LYS A 8 -7.91 16.11 0.52
C LYS A 8 -8.57 16.05 1.90
N PHE A 9 -9.66 15.30 2.02
CA PHE A 9 -10.35 15.08 3.28
C PHE A 9 -9.43 14.57 4.40
N LEU A 10 -8.43 13.73 4.08
CA LEU A 10 -7.48 13.24 5.09
C LEU A 10 -6.61 14.36 5.67
N ASN A 11 -6.22 15.36 4.86
CA ASN A 11 -5.49 16.51 5.39
C ASN A 11 -6.38 17.34 6.32
N GLU A 12 -7.65 17.53 5.95
CA GLU A 12 -8.60 18.32 6.73
C GLU A 12 -8.89 17.66 8.09
N ILE A 13 -9.25 16.37 8.11
CA ILE A 13 -9.62 15.68 9.35
C ILE A 13 -8.42 15.41 10.27
N LEU A 14 -7.22 15.21 9.71
CA LEU A 14 -5.99 14.97 10.49
C LEU A 14 -5.20 16.26 10.77
N GLY A 15 -5.72 17.43 10.36
CA GLY A 15 -5.06 18.72 10.56
C GLY A 15 -3.69 18.85 9.90
N ARG A 16 -3.48 18.19 8.75
CA ARG A 16 -2.20 18.27 8.01
C ARG A 16 -2.15 19.51 7.11
N PRO A 17 -0.98 20.16 6.98
CA PRO A 17 -0.85 21.34 6.14
C PRO A 17 -1.08 21.02 4.66
N LYS A 18 -1.44 22.04 3.87
CA LYS A 18 -1.69 21.90 2.42
C LYS A 18 -0.46 21.42 1.62
N SER A 19 0.74 21.60 2.17
CA SER A 19 2.00 21.16 1.56
C SER A 19 2.22 19.65 1.66
N GLU A 20 1.51 18.96 2.55
CA GLU A 20 1.61 17.52 2.71
C GLU A 20 0.56 16.80 1.87
N ARG A 21 0.90 15.58 1.44
CA ARG A 21 0.00 14.72 0.69
C ARG A 21 -0.03 13.34 1.35
N PRO A 22 -1.22 12.80 1.65
CA PRO A 22 -1.33 11.43 2.15
C PRO A 22 -0.73 10.48 1.13
N PHE A 23 0.14 9.59 1.58
CA PHE A 23 0.86 8.65 0.72
C PHE A 23 0.32 7.23 0.85
N LEU A 24 0.20 6.74 2.09
CA LEU A 24 -0.26 5.39 2.39
C LEU A 24 -1.11 5.41 3.65
N LEU A 25 -2.23 4.69 3.62
CA LEU A 25 -3.04 4.39 4.80
C LEU A 25 -2.81 2.92 5.18
N LEU A 26 -2.16 2.69 6.32
CA LEU A 26 -1.89 1.35 6.84
C LEU A 26 -2.87 1.03 7.97
N VAL A 27 -3.79 0.10 7.71
CA VAL A 27 -4.69 -0.43 8.74
C VAL A 27 -3.92 -1.48 9.55
N VAL A 28 -3.95 -1.36 10.88
CA VAL A 28 -3.23 -2.25 11.81
C VAL A 28 -4.19 -2.87 12.81
N GLY A 29 -3.91 -4.09 13.24
CA GLY A 29 -4.73 -4.85 14.18
C GLY A 29 -4.54 -6.36 14.01
N TYR A 30 -5.25 -7.13 14.83
CA TYR A 30 -5.33 -8.58 14.64
C TYR A 30 -6.29 -8.92 13.48
N PRO A 31 -6.02 -9.99 12.70
CA PRO A 31 -6.97 -10.48 11.71
C PRO A 31 -8.23 -10.99 12.42
N ALA A 32 -9.36 -10.97 11.72
CA ALA A 32 -10.53 -11.74 12.15
C ALA A 32 -10.19 -13.24 12.19
N ASP A 33 -10.87 -14.01 13.04
CA ASP A 33 -10.64 -15.45 13.21
C ASP A 33 -10.78 -16.23 11.88
N ASP A 34 -11.64 -15.76 10.99
CA ASP A 34 -11.92 -16.35 9.68
C ASP A 34 -11.28 -15.58 8.52
N ALA A 35 -10.35 -14.66 8.78
CA ALA A 35 -9.68 -13.90 7.74
C ALA A 35 -9.09 -14.83 6.67
N ARG A 36 -9.25 -14.44 5.41
CA ARG A 36 -8.71 -15.14 4.24
C ARG A 36 -7.85 -14.19 3.43
N VAL A 37 -6.80 -14.74 2.85
CA VAL A 37 -5.94 -14.07 1.87
C VAL A 37 -5.98 -14.86 0.56
N PRO A 38 -5.85 -14.21 -0.60
CA PRO A 38 -5.69 -14.94 -1.85
C PRO A 38 -4.36 -15.70 -1.86
N ASP A 39 -4.35 -16.89 -2.45
CA ASP A 39 -3.15 -17.68 -2.63
C ASP A 39 -2.33 -17.16 -3.83
N ILE A 40 -1.61 -16.05 -3.60
CA ILE A 40 -0.71 -15.44 -4.58
C ILE A 40 0.73 -15.88 -4.32
N GLN A 41 1.46 -16.16 -5.40
CA GLN A 41 2.87 -16.52 -5.32
C GLN A 41 3.76 -15.29 -5.52
N ARG A 42 4.89 -15.24 -4.81
CA ARG A 42 5.93 -14.23 -5.06
C ARG A 42 6.64 -14.58 -6.36
N LYS A 43 7.14 -13.55 -7.03
CA LYS A 43 8.03 -13.71 -8.17
C LYS A 43 9.29 -14.52 -7.79
N SER A 44 9.73 -15.43 -8.65
CA SER A 44 11.05 -16.04 -8.53
C SER A 44 12.13 -14.99 -8.80
N LEU A 45 13.36 -15.28 -8.37
CA LEU A 45 14.47 -14.32 -8.41
C LEU A 45 14.70 -13.78 -9.84
N ASP A 46 14.74 -14.68 -10.81
CA ASP A 46 14.93 -14.42 -12.23
C ASP A 46 13.86 -13.52 -12.85
N GLU A 47 12.67 -13.42 -12.26
CA GLU A 47 11.59 -12.56 -12.78
C GLU A 47 11.76 -11.06 -12.44
N PHE A 48 12.68 -10.70 -11.54
CA PHE A 48 12.89 -9.31 -11.15
C PHE A 48 14.36 -8.90 -10.99
N THR A 49 15.32 -9.80 -11.28
CA THR A 49 16.75 -9.49 -11.24
C THR A 49 17.39 -9.64 -12.62
N SER A 50 18.36 -8.78 -12.91
CA SER A 50 19.27 -8.91 -14.04
C SER A 50 20.71 -8.93 -13.53
N PHE A 51 21.51 -9.86 -14.02
CA PHE A 51 22.93 -9.99 -13.69
C PHE A 51 23.76 -9.51 -14.88
N ILE A 52 24.89 -8.89 -14.59
CA ILE A 52 25.89 -8.50 -15.59
C ILE A 52 27.06 -9.46 -15.42
N ASP A 53 27.44 -10.15 -16.49
CA ASP A 53 28.66 -10.95 -16.54
C ASP A 53 29.86 -10.08 -16.98
N ASP A 54 31.08 -10.48 -16.62
CA ASP A 54 32.34 -9.80 -17.00
C ASP A 54 32.66 -9.90 -18.51
#